data_AF-A0A9D9QSN6-F1
#
_entry.id   AF-A0A9D9QSN6-F1
#
_cell.length_a   1.000
_cell.length_b   1.000
_cell.length_c   1.000
_cell.angle_alpha   90.00
_cell.angle_beta   90.00
_cell.angle_gamma   90.00
#
_symmetry.space_group_name_H-M   'P 1'
#
loop_
_entity.id
_entity.type
_entity.pdbx_description
1 polymer ?
#
loop_
_entity_poly.entity_id
_entity_poly.type
_entity_poly.pdbx_seq_one_letter_code
_entity_poly.pdbx_strand_id
1 'polypeptide(L)'
;MSAAAPLTPAELSAAGRDLPAQLAVELGDGASLTVGPVLRLLPGKRLAGPALLGDGQVFAKLYFSSGAARHGVREKRGIQALLAAGLPSPALIHAEPWSCGGYAVVTAHLPDALPLDEGACDADLLATFALFGRLHRAGLIHRDAHLGNVLKSGGQFWLIDGDGIVPAGENERLDNLALLAAQMPARWPDLAERALAAYGSPVATDDLARRIARAEARRLSAFLAKTVRECSEFCVSRNWEGVTVVRRDRAARLAGLLADPDAALAGGIMLKDGGTCTVVRIDLEGLPVAVKRYNLKNTRHALSRAWRPSRAWQSWIEAQRLSYYGIPTPRPLAVVERRFGPLRGRAYLVTVASEGRSLLDAWSADVLPPEDERTALLALLAALRRFRIGHGDLKASNFLIADGRVELIDLDATCQHRSEWRYRRAWQRDRARLLANWPAGSPLHTWLDDALPRE
;
A
#
# COMPACT_ATOMS: atom_id res chain seq x y z
N MET A 1 37.01 -9.31 18.74
CA MET A 1 35.55 -9.55 18.80
C MET A 1 35.36 -11.05 18.65
N SER A 2 34.69 -11.72 19.59
CA SER A 2 34.38 -13.15 19.44
C SER A 2 33.54 -13.33 18.18
N ALA A 3 33.95 -14.23 17.29
CA ALA A 3 33.11 -14.62 16.17
C ALA A 3 31.77 -15.14 16.72
N ALA A 4 30.65 -14.62 16.23
CA ALA A 4 29.34 -15.14 16.60
C ALA A 4 29.25 -16.60 16.14
N ALA A 5 28.69 -17.47 16.99
CA ALA A 5 28.46 -18.86 16.61
C ALA A 5 27.53 -18.90 15.38
N PRO A 6 27.82 -19.76 14.37
CA PRO A 6 27.00 -19.85 13.18
C PRO A 6 25.59 -20.37 13.55
N LEU A 7 24.56 -19.66 13.08
CA LEU A 7 23.17 -20.04 13.32
C LEU A 7 22.70 -21.06 12.29
N THR A 8 21.90 -22.02 12.74
CA THR A 8 21.23 -23.01 11.90
C THR A 8 19.89 -22.49 11.35
N PRO A 9 19.35 -23.08 10.27
CA PRO A 9 18.00 -22.81 9.79
C PRO A 9 16.90 -22.94 10.86
N ALA A 10 17.03 -23.90 11.79
CA ALA A 10 16.06 -24.12 12.85
C ALA A 10 16.07 -22.97 13.88
N GLU A 11 17.25 -22.50 14.27
CA GLU A 11 17.41 -21.36 15.18
C GLU A 11 16.90 -20.07 14.53
N LEU A 12 17.20 -19.83 13.25
CA LEU A 12 16.64 -18.69 12.51
C LEU A 12 15.11 -18.74 12.41
N SER A 13 14.55 -19.93 12.22
CA SER A 13 13.10 -20.11 12.21
C SER A 13 12.48 -19.86 13.58
N ALA A 14 13.11 -20.32 14.66
CA ALA A 14 12.64 -20.16 16.03
C ALA A 14 12.75 -18.71 16.53
N ALA A 15 13.83 -18.00 16.18
CA ALA A 15 14.06 -16.61 16.55
C ALA A 15 12.97 -15.65 16.01
N GLY A 16 12.32 -16.03 14.90
CA GLY A 16 11.17 -15.29 14.38
C GLY A 16 11.54 -13.88 13.91
N ARG A 17 11.27 -12.87 14.74
CA ARG A 17 11.64 -11.46 14.50
C ARG A 17 12.77 -10.96 15.40
N ASP A 18 13.14 -11.74 16.40
CA ASP A 18 14.16 -11.40 17.38
C ASP A 18 15.52 -11.93 16.89
N LEU A 19 16.02 -11.31 15.82
CA LEU A 19 17.30 -11.65 15.23
C LEU A 19 18.40 -10.71 15.75
N PRO A 20 19.63 -11.20 15.95
CA PRO A 20 20.75 -10.34 16.30
C PRO A 20 21.07 -9.38 15.15
N ALA A 21 21.71 -8.24 15.47
CA ALA A 21 22.05 -7.20 14.50
C ALA A 21 23.03 -7.69 13.42
N GLN A 22 23.85 -8.68 13.74
CA GLN A 22 24.71 -9.43 12.83
C GLN A 22 24.58 -10.91 13.14
N LEU A 23 24.58 -11.75 12.12
CA LEU A 23 24.54 -13.20 12.27
C LEU A 23 25.54 -13.88 11.34
N ALA A 24 26.18 -14.93 11.84
CA ALA A 24 27.04 -15.79 11.06
C ALA A 24 26.27 -17.03 10.62
N VAL A 25 26.58 -17.54 9.43
CA VAL A 25 26.08 -18.81 8.91
C VAL A 25 27.19 -19.55 8.19
N GLU A 26 27.17 -20.87 8.29
CA GLU A 26 28.12 -21.74 7.59
C GLU A 26 27.49 -22.26 6.29
N LEU A 27 28.14 -22.01 5.17
CA LEU A 27 27.72 -22.49 3.85
C LEU A 27 28.06 -23.98 3.66
N GLY A 28 27.51 -24.59 2.61
CA GLY A 28 27.71 -26.03 2.35
C GLY A 28 29.16 -26.44 2.07
N ASP A 29 30.01 -25.50 1.68
CA ASP A 29 31.45 -25.64 1.45
C ASP A 29 32.30 -25.35 2.70
N GLY A 30 31.68 -25.08 3.85
CA GLY A 30 32.34 -24.72 5.11
C GLY A 30 32.75 -23.25 5.19
N ALA A 31 32.47 -22.43 4.16
CA ALA A 31 32.75 -21.00 4.22
C ALA A 31 31.79 -20.30 5.21
N SER A 32 32.34 -19.36 5.98
CA SER A 32 31.54 -18.54 6.89
C SER A 32 31.02 -17.29 6.16
N LEU A 33 29.71 -17.08 6.22
CA LEU A 33 29.02 -15.92 5.70
C LEU A 33 28.46 -15.11 6.87
N THR A 34 28.92 -13.87 7.02
CA THR A 34 28.43 -12.97 8.07
C THR A 34 27.44 -11.98 7.48
N VAL A 35 26.16 -12.13 7.81
CA VAL A 35 25.10 -11.21 7.38
C VAL A 35 25.07 -10.01 8.32
N GLY A 36 25.14 -8.81 7.75
CA GLY A 36 25.02 -7.55 8.48
C GLY A 36 23.55 -7.19 8.76
N PRO A 37 23.13 -5.93 8.59
CA PRO A 37 21.75 -5.54 8.85
C PRO A 37 20.77 -6.29 7.95
N VAL A 38 19.80 -6.98 8.56
CA VAL A 38 18.74 -7.69 7.82
C VAL A 38 17.80 -6.68 7.18
N LEU A 39 17.93 -6.49 5.87
CA LEU A 39 17.09 -5.55 5.11
C LEU A 39 15.68 -6.10 4.86
N ARG A 40 15.53 -7.43 4.76
CA ARG A 40 14.23 -8.07 4.58
C ARG A 40 14.13 -9.36 5.37
N LEU A 41 13.12 -9.45 6.22
CA LEU A 41 12.82 -10.65 7.01
C LEU A 41 11.39 -11.13 6.73
N LEU A 42 11.26 -12.39 6.33
CA LEU A 42 10.01 -13.14 6.44
C LEU A 42 10.21 -14.24 7.50
N PRO A 43 9.70 -14.04 8.74
CA PRO A 43 9.89 -14.97 9.84
C PRO A 43 9.52 -16.41 9.46
N GLY A 44 10.38 -17.35 9.84
CA GLY A 44 10.25 -18.78 9.53
C GLY A 44 10.38 -19.14 8.04
N LYS A 45 10.79 -18.21 7.17
CA LYS A 45 10.87 -18.44 5.72
C LYS A 45 12.21 -18.09 5.10
N ARG A 46 12.60 -16.81 5.21
CA ARG A 46 13.82 -16.28 4.59
C ARG A 46 14.24 -14.95 5.19
N LEU A 47 15.51 -14.63 5.05
CA LEU A 47 16.07 -13.30 5.29
C LEU A 47 16.95 -12.87 4.11
N ALA A 48 17.16 -11.57 3.95
CA ALA A 48 18.08 -11.03 2.96
C ALA A 48 18.76 -9.75 3.46
N GLY A 49 20.02 -9.56 3.10
CA GLY A 49 20.80 -8.38 3.47
C GLY A 49 22.24 -8.40 2.94
N PRO A 50 22.97 -7.29 3.09
CA PRO A 50 24.40 -7.25 2.85
C PRO A 50 25.13 -8.21 3.79
N ALA A 51 26.18 -8.83 3.29
CA ALA A 51 26.97 -9.81 4.02
C ALA A 51 28.44 -9.76 3.61
N LEU A 52 29.27 -10.42 4.40
CA LEU A 52 30.68 -10.66 4.13
C LEU A 52 30.90 -12.16 3.91
N LEU A 53 31.51 -12.51 2.77
CA LEU A 53 31.99 -13.86 2.48
C LEU A 53 33.52 -13.77 2.36
N GLY A 54 34.24 -14.23 3.39
CA GLY A 54 35.63 -13.85 3.59
C GLY A 54 35.76 -12.32 3.73
N ASP A 55 36.66 -11.70 2.97
CA ASP A 55 36.84 -10.24 2.93
C ASP A 55 35.95 -9.54 1.89
N GLY A 56 35.18 -10.30 1.11
CA GLY A 56 34.35 -9.79 0.02
C GLY A 56 32.97 -9.32 0.48
N GLN A 57 32.58 -8.11 0.10
CA GLN A 57 31.20 -7.65 0.26
C GLN A 57 30.26 -8.33 -0.75
N VAL A 58 29.19 -8.93 -0.22
CA VAL A 58 28.20 -9.66 -1.01
C VAL A 58 26.78 -9.30 -0.55
N PHE A 59 25.78 -9.75 -1.31
CA PHE A 59 24.39 -9.73 -0.88
C PHE A 59 23.88 -11.16 -0.70
N ALA A 60 23.39 -11.45 0.49
CA ALA A 60 22.94 -12.78 0.89
C ALA A 60 21.41 -12.85 0.95
N LYS A 61 20.84 -13.94 0.42
CA LYS A 61 19.44 -14.33 0.56
C LYS A 61 19.41 -15.75 1.11
N LEU A 62 19.04 -15.88 2.38
CA LEU A 62 19.02 -17.15 3.09
C LEU A 62 17.58 -17.64 3.21
N TYR A 63 17.32 -18.84 2.71
CA TYR A 63 16.04 -19.53 2.84
C TYR A 63 16.16 -20.64 3.88
N PHE A 64 15.19 -20.71 4.79
CA PHE A 64 15.21 -21.64 5.93
C PHE A 64 13.81 -22.19 6.27
N SER A 65 12.95 -22.32 5.25
CA SER A 65 11.67 -23.03 5.35
C SER A 65 11.73 -24.39 4.65
N SER A 66 10.69 -25.22 4.83
CA SER A 66 10.55 -26.50 4.10
C SER A 66 10.61 -26.37 2.57
N GLY A 67 10.35 -25.18 2.01
CA GLY A 67 10.49 -24.90 0.58
C GLY A 67 11.84 -24.29 0.17
N ALA A 68 12.82 -24.20 1.06
CA ALA A 68 14.05 -23.43 0.85
C ALA A 68 14.79 -23.82 -0.43
N ALA A 69 15.07 -25.11 -0.62
CA ALA A 69 15.75 -25.61 -1.81
C ALA A 69 15.01 -25.23 -3.10
N ARG A 70 13.68 -25.37 -3.13
CA ARG A 70 12.87 -25.01 -4.30
C ARG A 70 13.00 -23.53 -4.65
N HIS A 71 12.95 -22.64 -3.64
CA HIS A 71 13.08 -21.20 -3.86
C HIS A 71 14.50 -20.81 -4.28
N GLY A 72 15.51 -21.38 -3.63
CA GLY A 72 16.91 -21.13 -3.95
C GLY A 72 17.31 -21.60 -5.35
N VAL A 73 16.88 -22.79 -5.76
CA VAL A 73 17.11 -23.31 -7.12
C VAL A 73 16.44 -22.43 -8.18
N ARG A 74 15.23 -21.93 -7.91
CA ARG A 74 14.54 -21.01 -8.82
C ARG A 74 15.25 -19.66 -8.90
N GLU A 75 15.71 -19.12 -7.78
CA GLU A 75 16.53 -17.90 -7.73
C GLU A 75 17.78 -18.03 -8.60
N LYS A 76 18.55 -19.10 -8.39
CA LYS A 76 19.74 -19.43 -9.20
C LYS A 76 19.41 -19.48 -10.69
N ARG A 77 18.39 -20.27 -11.06
CA ARG A 77 17.97 -20.44 -12.46
C ARG A 77 17.54 -19.11 -13.08
N GLY A 78 16.83 -18.27 -12.34
CA GLY A 78 16.38 -16.98 -12.82
C GLY A 78 17.52 -16.00 -13.06
N ILE A 79 18.47 -15.88 -12.12
CA ILE A 79 19.68 -15.06 -12.30
C ILE A 79 20.46 -15.55 -13.51
N GLN A 80 20.67 -16.87 -13.65
CA GLN A 80 21.34 -17.44 -14.81
C GLN A 80 20.62 -17.14 -16.13
N ALA A 81 19.29 -17.19 -16.15
CA ALA A 81 18.49 -16.86 -17.34
C ALA A 81 18.63 -15.38 -17.72
N LEU A 82 18.65 -14.47 -16.74
CA LEU A 82 18.89 -13.04 -16.98
C LEU A 82 20.27 -12.81 -17.61
N LEU A 83 21.31 -13.38 -17.01
CA LEU A 83 22.69 -13.24 -17.48
C LEU A 83 22.88 -13.83 -18.89
N ALA A 84 22.31 -15.01 -19.16
CA ALA A 84 22.34 -15.64 -20.48
C ALA A 84 21.61 -14.81 -21.55
N ALA A 85 20.59 -14.04 -21.16
CA ALA A 85 19.87 -13.12 -22.04
C ALA A 85 20.54 -11.73 -22.15
N GLY A 86 21.71 -11.52 -21.54
CA GLY A 86 22.41 -10.23 -21.54
C GLY A 86 21.71 -9.13 -20.73
N LEU A 87 20.86 -9.51 -19.77
CA LEU A 87 20.17 -8.57 -18.88
C LEU A 87 21.01 -8.30 -17.62
N PRO A 88 21.14 -7.04 -17.18
CA PRO A 88 21.87 -6.73 -15.95
C PRO A 88 21.22 -7.38 -14.73
N SER A 89 21.98 -8.20 -14.03
CA SER A 89 21.62 -8.81 -12.75
C SER A 89 22.90 -9.01 -11.92
N PRO A 90 22.86 -8.90 -10.59
CA PRO A 90 24.02 -9.19 -9.75
C PRO A 90 24.63 -10.56 -10.07
N ALA A 91 25.96 -10.61 -10.20
CA ALA A 91 26.65 -11.87 -10.51
C ALA A 91 26.40 -12.90 -9.39
N LEU A 92 26.10 -14.13 -9.77
CA LEU A 92 25.89 -15.22 -8.82
C LEU A 92 27.25 -15.72 -8.31
N ILE A 93 27.49 -15.60 -7.00
CA ILE A 93 28.75 -16.01 -6.35
C ILE A 93 28.60 -17.41 -5.77
N HIS A 94 27.52 -17.65 -5.03
CA HIS A 94 27.25 -18.93 -4.39
C HIS A 94 25.74 -19.21 -4.41
N ALA A 95 25.33 -20.46 -4.64
CA ALA A 95 23.92 -20.84 -4.67
C ALA A 95 23.74 -22.34 -4.43
N GLU A 96 23.75 -22.72 -3.15
CA GLU A 96 23.77 -24.11 -2.70
C GLU A 96 22.97 -24.30 -1.40
N PRO A 97 22.57 -25.54 -1.08
CA PRO A 97 22.12 -25.88 0.26
C PRO A 97 23.22 -25.62 1.30
N TRP A 98 22.80 -25.23 2.50
CA TRP A 98 23.67 -25.10 3.68
C TRP A 98 23.12 -25.99 4.79
N SER A 99 23.88 -26.17 5.87
CA SER A 99 23.60 -27.19 6.90
C SER A 99 22.12 -27.15 7.37
N CYS A 100 21.53 -28.34 7.56
CA CYS A 100 20.19 -28.52 8.15
C CYS A 100 18.98 -27.96 7.35
N GLY A 101 18.99 -28.09 6.02
CA GLY A 101 17.78 -27.97 5.18
C GLY A 101 17.46 -26.55 4.69
N GLY A 102 18.38 -25.61 4.85
CA GLY A 102 18.30 -24.28 4.25
C GLY A 102 18.90 -24.23 2.83
N TYR A 103 18.69 -23.11 2.15
CA TYR A 103 19.38 -22.79 0.89
C TYR A 103 19.89 -21.35 0.91
N ALA A 104 21.14 -21.13 0.51
CA ALA A 104 21.75 -19.82 0.44
C ALA A 104 21.91 -19.39 -1.02
N VAL A 105 21.54 -18.16 -1.34
CA VAL A 105 21.88 -17.52 -2.62
C VAL A 105 22.64 -16.25 -2.32
N VAL A 106 23.88 -16.19 -2.80
CA VAL A 106 24.81 -15.09 -2.60
C VAL A 106 25.16 -14.50 -3.95
N THR A 107 24.99 -13.19 -4.07
CA THR A 107 25.29 -12.43 -5.28
C THR A 107 26.29 -11.32 -4.99
N ALA A 108 26.91 -10.80 -6.04
CA ALA A 108 27.76 -9.62 -5.94
C ALA A 108 27.00 -8.46 -5.27
N HIS A 109 27.68 -7.77 -4.34
CA HIS A 109 27.15 -6.56 -3.76
C HIS A 109 27.10 -5.45 -4.82
N LEU A 110 25.96 -4.77 -4.92
CA LEU A 110 25.84 -3.56 -5.72
C LEU A 110 25.99 -2.34 -4.80
N PRO A 111 27.06 -1.53 -4.95
CA PRO A 111 27.28 -0.36 -4.11
C PRO A 111 26.20 0.69 -4.35
N ASP A 112 25.76 1.36 -3.28
CA ASP A 112 24.76 2.43 -3.29
C ASP A 112 23.48 2.07 -4.06
N ALA A 113 23.11 0.79 -4.06
CA ALA A 113 21.97 0.30 -4.81
C ALA A 113 20.65 0.67 -4.14
N LEU A 114 19.84 1.44 -4.84
CA LEU A 114 18.51 1.84 -4.37
C LEU A 114 17.42 1.15 -5.20
N PRO A 115 16.42 0.52 -4.55
CA PRO A 115 15.26 0.02 -5.27
C PRO A 115 14.45 1.18 -5.82
N LEU A 116 13.88 1.02 -7.02
CA LEU A 116 12.93 1.98 -7.55
C LEU A 116 11.56 1.83 -6.88
N ASP A 117 10.86 2.94 -6.75
CA ASP A 117 9.47 3.01 -6.30
C ASP A 117 8.64 3.93 -7.21
N GLU A 118 7.37 4.12 -6.86
CA GLU A 118 6.45 4.98 -7.61
C GLU A 118 6.84 6.47 -7.64
N GLY A 119 7.73 6.90 -6.74
CA GLY A 119 8.31 8.24 -6.68
C GLY A 119 9.56 8.44 -7.55
N ALA A 120 10.05 7.39 -8.21
CA ALA A 120 11.19 7.49 -9.13
C ALA A 120 10.93 8.52 -10.27
N CYS A 121 11.97 9.22 -10.72
CA CYS A 121 11.80 10.20 -11.80
C CYS A 121 11.39 9.52 -13.12
N ASP A 122 10.81 10.28 -14.06
CA ASP A 122 10.36 9.73 -15.35
C ASP A 122 11.48 8.98 -16.08
N ALA A 123 12.72 9.49 -16.07
CA ALA A 123 13.84 8.85 -16.75
C ALA A 123 14.11 7.43 -16.21
N ASP A 124 14.04 7.24 -14.89
CA ASP A 124 14.26 5.94 -14.25
C ASP A 124 13.10 4.97 -14.53
N LEU A 125 11.87 5.47 -14.59
CA LEU A 125 10.71 4.66 -15.00
C LEU A 125 10.83 4.23 -16.46
N LEU A 126 11.17 5.14 -17.37
CA LEU A 126 11.35 4.81 -18.79
C LEU A 126 12.48 3.79 -18.99
N ALA A 127 13.58 3.91 -18.27
CA ALA A 127 14.64 2.91 -18.27
C ALA A 127 14.17 1.55 -17.75
N THR A 128 13.27 1.53 -16.76
CA THR A 128 12.63 0.30 -16.29
C THR A 128 11.76 -0.34 -17.37
N PHE A 129 10.94 0.42 -18.10
CA PHE A 129 10.17 -0.11 -19.23
C PHE A 129 11.06 -0.65 -20.35
N ALA A 130 12.18 0.02 -20.66
CA ALA A 130 13.16 -0.49 -21.61
C ALA A 130 13.81 -1.81 -21.15
N LEU A 131 14.12 -1.92 -19.85
CA LEU A 131 14.65 -3.15 -19.24
C LEU A 131 13.65 -4.31 -19.33
N PHE A 132 12.38 -4.08 -19.04
CA PHE A 132 11.31 -5.07 -19.22
C PHE A 132 11.04 -5.40 -20.69
N GLY A 133 11.21 -4.43 -21.60
CA GLY A 133 11.18 -4.68 -23.06
C GLY A 133 12.25 -5.67 -23.51
N ARG A 134 13.48 -5.54 -22.99
CA ARG A 134 14.56 -6.52 -23.21
C ARG A 134 14.22 -7.88 -22.60
N LEU A 135 13.72 -7.92 -21.36
CA LEU A 135 13.29 -9.14 -20.68
C LEU A 135 12.25 -9.91 -21.52
N HIS A 136 11.22 -9.20 -21.99
CA HIS A 136 10.14 -9.78 -22.77
C HIS A 136 10.62 -10.24 -24.15
N ARG A 137 11.50 -9.50 -24.83
CA ARG A 137 12.11 -9.96 -26.10
C ARG A 137 12.95 -11.22 -25.94
N ALA A 138 13.57 -11.43 -24.78
CA ALA A 138 14.25 -12.67 -24.44
C ALA A 138 13.30 -13.84 -24.10
N GLY A 139 11.97 -13.64 -24.18
CA GLY A 139 10.97 -14.67 -23.87
C GLY A 139 10.79 -14.92 -22.38
N LEU A 140 11.22 -13.98 -21.53
CA LEU A 140 11.15 -14.07 -20.07
C LEU A 140 10.13 -13.07 -19.52
N ILE A 141 9.61 -13.35 -18.32
CA ILE A 141 8.85 -12.40 -17.49
C ILE A 141 9.38 -12.43 -16.07
N HIS A 142 9.01 -11.42 -15.29
CA HIS A 142 9.15 -11.45 -13.84
C HIS A 142 7.77 -11.64 -13.19
N ARG A 143 7.48 -12.80 -12.59
CA ARG A 143 6.13 -13.13 -12.04
C ARG A 143 5.57 -12.10 -11.07
N ASP A 144 6.43 -11.38 -10.36
CA ASP A 144 6.07 -10.22 -9.54
C ASP A 144 6.69 -8.95 -10.13
N ALA A 145 6.23 -8.50 -11.30
CA ALA A 145 6.78 -7.33 -11.97
C ALA A 145 6.53 -6.07 -11.14
N HIS A 146 7.56 -5.64 -10.40
CA HIS A 146 7.49 -4.49 -9.52
C HIS A 146 8.75 -3.64 -9.55
N LEU A 147 8.57 -2.34 -9.33
CA LEU A 147 9.65 -1.35 -9.38
C LEU A 147 10.77 -1.69 -8.37
N GLY A 148 10.40 -2.18 -7.18
CA GLY A 148 11.38 -2.57 -6.17
C GLY A 148 12.28 -3.78 -6.52
N ASN A 149 12.04 -4.47 -7.65
CA ASN A 149 12.93 -5.51 -8.18
C ASN A 149 13.88 -4.96 -9.25
N VAL A 150 13.86 -3.65 -9.45
CA VAL A 150 14.84 -2.92 -10.24
C VAL A 150 15.67 -2.07 -9.28
N LEU A 151 16.96 -2.34 -9.21
CA LEU A 151 17.91 -1.54 -8.43
C LEU A 151 18.64 -0.57 -9.37
N LYS A 152 18.78 0.68 -8.94
CA LYS A 152 19.67 1.66 -9.57
C LYS A 152 20.99 1.71 -8.82
N SER A 153 22.09 1.45 -9.52
CA SER A 153 23.45 1.47 -8.96
C SER A 153 24.44 1.83 -10.07
N GLY A 154 25.36 2.76 -9.80
CA GLY A 154 26.37 3.20 -10.77
C GLY A 154 25.79 3.76 -12.09
N GLY A 155 24.60 4.37 -12.05
CA GLY A 155 23.90 4.85 -13.24
C GLY A 155 23.25 3.75 -14.11
N GLN A 156 23.31 2.49 -13.68
CA GLN A 156 22.71 1.34 -14.36
C GLN A 156 21.52 0.77 -13.58
N PHE A 157 20.67 0.04 -14.30
CA PHE A 157 19.47 -0.61 -13.75
C PHE A 157 19.62 -2.12 -13.77
N TRP A 158 19.41 -2.74 -12.61
CA TRP A 158 19.68 -4.15 -12.35
C TRP A 158 18.39 -4.87 -11.96
N LEU A 159 18.08 -5.99 -12.62
CA LEU A 159 17.00 -6.88 -12.19
C LEU A 159 17.50 -7.81 -11.07
N ILE A 160 16.73 -7.87 -9.98
CA ILE A 160 16.94 -8.78 -8.86
C ILE A 160 15.77 -9.76 -8.70
N ASP A 161 15.83 -10.62 -7.68
CA ASP A 161 14.80 -11.61 -7.35
C ASP A 161 14.60 -12.66 -8.47
N GLY A 162 15.64 -13.47 -8.69
CA GLY A 162 15.65 -14.51 -9.72
C GLY A 162 14.49 -15.51 -9.61
N ASP A 163 13.94 -15.78 -8.42
CA ASP A 163 12.82 -16.71 -8.24
C ASP A 163 11.58 -16.29 -9.06
N GLY A 164 11.44 -14.99 -9.36
CA GLY A 164 10.39 -14.46 -10.21
C GLY A 164 10.56 -14.73 -11.70
N ILE A 165 11.78 -15.00 -12.17
CA ILE A 165 12.10 -15.06 -13.61
C ILE A 165 11.71 -16.41 -14.21
N VAL A 166 10.84 -16.38 -15.21
CA VAL A 166 10.37 -17.59 -15.91
C VAL A 166 10.17 -17.34 -17.40
N PRO A 167 10.29 -18.37 -18.25
CA PRO A 167 9.86 -18.30 -19.64
C PRO A 167 8.37 -18.01 -19.76
N ALA A 168 7.97 -17.30 -20.81
CA ALA A 168 6.59 -16.87 -21.02
C ALA A 168 6.27 -16.64 -22.50
N GLY A 169 5.02 -16.90 -22.86
CA GLY A 169 4.46 -16.57 -24.17
C GLY A 169 4.15 -15.08 -24.31
N GLU A 170 3.59 -14.71 -25.45
CA GLU A 170 3.19 -13.33 -25.74
C GLU A 170 2.14 -12.79 -24.77
N ASN A 171 1.11 -13.59 -24.46
CA ASN A 171 0.04 -13.18 -23.56
C ASN A 171 0.54 -12.95 -22.13
N GLU A 172 1.41 -13.81 -21.60
CA GLU A 172 1.95 -13.62 -20.25
C GLU A 172 2.89 -12.42 -20.19
N ARG A 173 3.66 -12.13 -21.24
CA ARG A 173 4.50 -10.92 -21.34
C ARG A 173 3.65 -9.65 -21.36
N LEU A 174 2.52 -9.67 -22.05
CA LEU A 174 1.59 -8.53 -22.06
C LEU A 174 0.91 -8.34 -20.70
N ASP A 175 0.51 -9.42 -20.01
CA ASP A 175 0.05 -9.34 -18.63
C ASP A 175 1.14 -8.84 -17.67
N ASN A 176 2.41 -9.15 -17.94
CA ASN A 176 3.54 -8.70 -17.14
C ASN A 176 3.82 -7.20 -17.31
N LEU A 177 3.73 -6.69 -18.54
CA LEU A 177 3.78 -5.25 -18.83
C LEU A 177 2.63 -4.52 -18.13
N ALA A 178 1.41 -5.08 -18.18
CA ALA A 178 0.27 -4.52 -17.50
C ALA A 178 0.44 -4.50 -15.97
N LEU A 179 1.05 -5.54 -15.40
CA LEU A 179 1.37 -5.62 -13.97
C LEU A 179 2.37 -4.53 -13.54
N LEU A 180 3.38 -4.26 -14.36
CA LEU A 180 4.35 -3.19 -14.13
C LEU A 180 3.70 -1.81 -14.21
N ALA A 181 2.90 -1.55 -15.25
CA ALA A 181 2.17 -0.29 -15.41
C ALA A 181 1.20 -0.03 -14.24
N ALA A 182 0.53 -1.08 -13.75
CA ALA A 182 -0.36 -1.02 -12.59
C ALA A 182 0.34 -0.70 -11.24
N GLN A 183 1.67 -0.53 -11.22
CA GLN A 183 2.40 -0.02 -10.05
C GLN A 183 2.23 1.50 -9.89
N MET A 184 1.88 2.21 -10.95
CA MET A 184 1.87 3.68 -10.98
C MET A 184 0.55 4.24 -11.56
N PRO A 185 -0.61 3.85 -10.99
CA PRO A 185 -1.92 4.16 -11.58
C PRO A 185 -2.19 5.67 -11.71
N ALA A 186 -1.59 6.49 -10.83
CA ALA A 186 -1.73 7.95 -10.89
C ALA A 186 -0.87 8.61 -12.00
N ARG A 187 0.26 8.00 -12.38
CA ARG A 187 1.21 8.56 -13.37
C ARG A 187 1.10 7.91 -14.74
N TRP A 188 0.53 6.72 -14.80
CA TRP A 188 0.40 5.95 -16.03
C TRP A 188 -0.24 6.72 -17.18
N PRO A 189 -1.35 7.49 -17.01
CA PRO A 189 -1.96 8.22 -18.13
C PRO A 189 -0.98 9.17 -18.85
N ASP A 190 -0.13 9.86 -18.10
CA ASP A 190 0.81 10.84 -18.65
C ASP A 190 2.13 10.18 -19.13
N LEU A 191 2.47 9.02 -18.57
CA LEU A 191 3.70 8.29 -18.89
C LEU A 191 3.54 7.27 -20.02
N ALA A 192 2.32 6.79 -20.28
CA ALA A 192 2.04 5.61 -21.09
C ALA A 192 2.72 5.64 -22.47
N GLU A 193 2.58 6.73 -23.22
CA GLU A 193 3.15 6.85 -24.56
C GLU A 193 4.68 6.69 -24.54
N ARG A 194 5.36 7.46 -23.69
CA ARG A 194 6.82 7.42 -23.54
C ARG A 194 7.30 6.07 -23.01
N ALA A 195 6.57 5.48 -22.06
CA ALA A 195 6.88 4.16 -21.50
C ALA A 195 6.77 3.05 -22.56
N LEU A 196 5.73 3.09 -23.40
CA LEU A 196 5.55 2.11 -24.48
C LEU A 196 6.58 2.28 -25.58
N ALA A 197 6.96 3.52 -25.90
CA ALA A 197 8.08 3.78 -26.81
C ALA A 197 9.40 3.21 -26.25
N ALA A 198 9.69 3.44 -24.96
CA ALA A 198 10.87 2.89 -24.29
C ALA A 198 10.85 1.35 -24.22
N TYR A 199 9.67 0.74 -24.02
CA TYR A 199 9.47 -0.70 -24.03
C TYR A 199 9.83 -1.33 -25.40
N GLY A 200 9.63 -0.58 -26.49
CA GLY A 200 10.23 -0.89 -27.79
C GLY A 200 9.67 -2.12 -28.51
N SER A 201 8.47 -2.59 -28.13
CA SER A 201 7.71 -3.61 -28.85
C SER A 201 6.29 -3.14 -29.11
N PRO A 202 5.68 -3.41 -30.28
CA PRO A 202 4.30 -3.04 -30.56
C PRO A 202 3.33 -3.66 -29.55
N VAL A 203 2.37 -2.88 -29.07
CA VAL A 203 1.33 -3.33 -28.15
C VAL A 203 -0.02 -2.75 -28.56
N ALA A 204 -1.06 -3.59 -28.60
CA ALA A 204 -2.43 -3.12 -28.76
C ALA A 204 -2.87 -2.37 -27.49
N THR A 205 -2.96 -1.05 -27.58
CA THR A 205 -3.21 -0.15 -26.44
C THR A 205 -4.51 -0.46 -25.71
N ASP A 206 -5.59 -0.77 -26.44
CA ASP A 206 -6.88 -1.13 -25.84
C ASP A 206 -6.84 -2.43 -25.03
N ASP A 207 -6.10 -3.43 -25.50
CA ASP A 207 -5.94 -4.69 -24.77
C ASP A 207 -5.07 -4.51 -23.54
N LEU A 208 -3.98 -3.75 -23.67
CA LEU A 208 -3.13 -3.39 -22.55
C LEU A 208 -3.91 -2.62 -21.48
N ALA A 209 -4.71 -1.63 -21.86
CA ALA A 209 -5.52 -0.84 -20.92
C ALA A 209 -6.47 -1.74 -20.10
N ARG A 210 -7.12 -2.73 -20.73
CA ARG A 210 -7.96 -3.70 -20.02
C ARG A 210 -7.16 -4.57 -19.04
N ARG A 211 -5.96 -4.99 -19.42
CA ARG A 211 -5.08 -5.79 -18.56
C ARG A 211 -4.54 -4.97 -17.39
N ILE A 212 -4.19 -3.70 -17.61
CA ILE A 212 -3.77 -2.77 -16.56
C ILE A 212 -4.89 -2.60 -15.54
N ALA A 213 -6.12 -2.28 -15.98
CA ALA A 213 -7.26 -2.14 -15.09
C ALA A 213 -7.54 -3.42 -14.27
N ARG A 214 -7.35 -4.60 -14.86
CA ARG A 214 -7.45 -5.89 -14.14
C ARG A 214 -6.31 -6.07 -13.13
N ALA A 215 -5.08 -5.74 -13.49
CA ALA A 215 -3.92 -5.81 -12.62
C ALA A 215 -4.05 -4.85 -11.43
N GLU A 216 -4.42 -3.60 -11.66
CA GLU A 216 -4.72 -2.61 -10.62
C GLU A 216 -5.81 -3.10 -9.66
N ALA A 217 -6.93 -3.62 -10.19
CA ALA A 217 -8.02 -4.15 -9.36
C ALA A 217 -7.56 -5.33 -8.49
N ARG A 218 -6.71 -6.23 -9.02
CA ARG A 218 -6.13 -7.35 -8.25
C ARG A 218 -5.18 -6.83 -7.17
N ARG A 219 -4.30 -5.88 -7.49
CA ARG A 219 -3.33 -5.29 -6.56
C ARG A 219 -4.04 -4.58 -5.40
N LEU A 220 -5.03 -3.76 -5.71
CA LEU A 220 -5.86 -3.11 -4.70
C LEU A 220 -6.59 -4.13 -3.82
N SER A 221 -7.18 -5.16 -4.42
CA SER A 221 -7.85 -6.22 -3.64
C SER A 221 -6.88 -6.94 -2.70
N ALA A 222 -5.66 -7.24 -3.16
CA ALA A 222 -4.63 -7.86 -2.34
C ALA A 222 -4.15 -6.93 -1.21
N PHE A 223 -4.00 -5.64 -1.50
CA PHE A 223 -3.68 -4.61 -0.51
C PHE A 223 -4.77 -4.52 0.56
N LEU A 224 -6.05 -4.37 0.18
CA LEU A 224 -7.16 -4.29 1.13
C LEU A 224 -7.35 -5.58 1.94
N ALA A 225 -7.08 -6.76 1.35
CA ALA A 225 -7.07 -8.01 2.10
C ALA A 225 -5.93 -8.06 3.13
N LYS A 226 -4.79 -7.40 2.86
CA LYS A 226 -3.67 -7.26 3.81
C LYS A 226 -4.05 -6.35 4.99
N THR A 227 -4.86 -5.32 4.79
CA THR A 227 -5.23 -4.36 5.87
C THR A 227 -6.14 -4.94 6.94
N VAL A 228 -6.57 -6.20 6.81
CA VAL A 228 -7.48 -6.87 7.76
C VAL A 228 -6.93 -8.21 8.25
N ARG A 229 -5.65 -8.51 8.02
CA ARG A 229 -4.99 -9.75 8.46
C ARG A 229 -3.70 -9.47 9.24
N GLU A 230 -3.32 -10.42 10.09
CA GLU A 230 -2.06 -10.39 10.83
C GLU A 230 -0.87 -10.31 9.85
N CYS A 231 -0.07 -9.25 9.93
CA CYS A 231 1.12 -9.07 9.10
C CYS A 231 2.11 -8.06 9.70
N SER A 232 3.19 -7.73 9.00
CA SER A 232 4.19 -6.76 9.46
C SER A 232 3.62 -5.37 9.77
N GLU A 233 2.51 -5.00 9.13
CA GLU A 233 1.92 -3.67 9.25
C GLU A 233 0.71 -3.62 10.20
N PHE A 234 -0.01 -4.73 10.36
CA PHE A 234 -1.25 -4.79 11.15
C PHE A 234 -1.21 -5.92 12.17
N CYS A 235 -1.66 -5.62 13.39
CA CYS A 235 -2.06 -6.60 14.39
C CYS A 235 -3.57 -6.80 14.30
N VAL A 236 -4.03 -8.06 14.32
CA VAL A 236 -5.44 -8.41 14.19
C VAL A 236 -5.83 -9.37 15.31
N SER A 237 -6.81 -8.97 16.12
CA SER A 237 -7.46 -9.83 17.11
C SER A 237 -8.90 -10.12 16.68
N ARG A 238 -9.31 -11.39 16.75
CA ARG A 238 -10.65 -11.85 16.41
C ARG A 238 -11.13 -12.85 17.44
N ASN A 239 -12.24 -12.56 18.10
CA ASN A 239 -12.89 -13.44 19.05
C ASN A 239 -14.42 -13.35 18.90
N TRP A 240 -15.17 -14.01 19.78
CA TRP A 240 -16.64 -13.97 19.76
C TRP A 240 -17.22 -12.59 20.12
N GLU A 241 -16.43 -11.73 20.77
CA GLU A 241 -16.76 -10.37 21.19
C GLU A 241 -16.51 -9.32 20.09
N GLY A 242 -15.79 -9.68 19.02
CA GLY A 242 -15.51 -8.74 17.95
C GLY A 242 -14.21 -8.94 17.17
N VAL A 243 -13.89 -7.91 16.41
CA VAL A 243 -12.68 -7.81 15.61
C VAL A 243 -12.00 -6.47 15.88
N THR A 244 -10.72 -6.51 16.18
CA THR A 244 -9.86 -5.34 16.29
C THR A 244 -8.73 -5.45 15.29
N VAL A 245 -8.52 -4.40 14.51
CA VAL A 245 -7.35 -4.23 13.65
C VAL A 245 -6.66 -2.95 14.08
N VAL A 246 -5.34 -3.02 14.32
CA VAL A 246 -4.52 -1.86 14.67
C VAL A 246 -3.22 -1.90 13.89
N ARG A 247 -2.74 -0.71 13.48
CA ARG A 247 -1.40 -0.56 12.93
C ARG A 247 -0.36 -1.00 13.94
N ARG A 248 0.54 -1.91 13.55
CA ARG A 248 1.52 -2.53 14.44
C ARG A 248 2.45 -1.51 15.09
N ASP A 249 2.90 -0.52 14.33
CA ASP A 249 3.76 0.58 14.81
C ASP A 249 3.09 1.48 15.85
N ARG A 250 1.76 1.35 16.03
CA ARG A 250 0.96 2.11 16.99
C ARG A 250 0.24 1.25 18.01
N ALA A 251 0.40 -0.07 17.95
CA ALA A 251 -0.36 -1.01 18.78
C ALA A 251 -0.13 -0.80 20.28
N ALA A 252 1.13 -0.60 20.70
CA ALA A 252 1.47 -0.35 22.11
C ALA A 252 0.82 0.94 22.63
N ARG A 253 0.97 2.05 21.89
CA ARG A 253 0.43 3.36 22.28
C ARG A 253 -1.10 3.40 22.28
N LEU A 254 -1.74 2.63 21.40
CA LEU A 254 -3.20 2.54 21.32
C LEU A 254 -3.80 1.49 22.27
N ALA A 255 -2.99 0.70 22.97
CA ALA A 255 -3.48 -0.45 23.74
C ALA A 255 -4.53 -0.06 24.78
N GLY A 256 -4.28 1.00 25.57
CA GLY A 256 -5.22 1.48 26.58
C GLY A 256 -6.55 1.96 25.98
N LEU A 257 -6.50 2.77 24.91
CA LEU A 257 -7.69 3.23 24.20
C LEU A 257 -8.50 2.06 23.62
N LEU A 258 -7.83 1.08 23.02
CA LEU A 258 -8.49 -0.04 22.36
C LEU A 258 -9.08 -1.06 23.35
N ALA A 259 -8.53 -1.15 24.57
CA ALA A 259 -9.08 -1.98 25.64
C ALA A 259 -10.45 -1.46 26.10
N ASP A 260 -10.59 -0.15 26.32
CA ASP A 260 -11.87 0.48 26.63
C ASP A 260 -12.09 1.81 25.90
N PRO A 261 -12.58 1.76 24.64
CA PRO A 261 -12.80 2.97 23.85
C PRO A 261 -13.84 3.91 24.46
N ASP A 262 -14.84 3.39 25.19
CA ASP A 262 -15.91 4.22 25.75
C ASP A 262 -15.40 5.04 26.95
N ALA A 263 -14.57 4.45 27.81
CA ALA A 263 -13.89 5.19 28.88
C ALA A 263 -12.94 6.25 28.32
N ALA A 264 -12.16 5.91 27.29
CA ALA A 264 -11.24 6.86 26.65
C ALA A 264 -11.98 8.07 26.04
N LEU A 265 -13.15 7.85 25.44
CA LEU A 265 -13.99 8.92 24.88
C LEU A 265 -14.48 9.93 25.92
N ALA A 266 -14.68 9.51 27.18
CA ALA A 266 -15.20 10.38 28.23
C ALA A 266 -14.20 11.47 28.67
N GLY A 267 -12.89 11.22 28.52
CA GLY A 267 -11.83 12.17 28.86
C GLY A 267 -11.34 13.04 27.70
N GLY A 268 -11.90 12.87 26.49
CA GLY A 268 -11.45 13.58 25.29
C GLY A 268 -12.22 14.87 24.98
N ILE A 269 -11.71 15.63 24.01
CA ILE A 269 -12.36 16.85 23.51
C ILE A 269 -13.41 16.46 22.47
N MET A 270 -14.69 16.73 22.76
CA MET A 270 -15.79 16.43 21.85
C MET A 270 -15.70 17.32 20.60
N LEU A 271 -15.63 16.69 19.42
CA LEU A 271 -15.66 17.40 18.12
C LEU A 271 -17.05 17.37 17.50
N LYS A 272 -17.78 16.26 17.66
CA LYS A 272 -19.14 16.09 17.14
C LYS A 272 -19.90 15.16 18.04
N ASP A 273 -20.96 15.67 18.65
CA ASP A 273 -21.93 14.84 19.34
C ASP A 273 -23.19 14.68 18.50
N GLY A 274 -23.56 13.45 18.17
CA GLY A 274 -24.69 13.19 17.31
C GLY A 274 -25.26 11.79 17.52
N GLY A 275 -26.58 11.66 17.44
CA GLY A 275 -27.28 10.40 17.71
C GLY A 275 -26.91 9.22 16.78
N THR A 276 -26.21 9.47 15.67
CA THR A 276 -25.72 8.41 14.77
C THR A 276 -24.22 8.13 14.95
N CYS A 277 -23.46 9.15 15.36
CA CYS A 277 -22.02 9.10 15.40
C CYS A 277 -21.49 10.17 16.36
N THR A 278 -20.57 9.76 17.24
CA THR A 278 -19.81 10.64 18.13
C THR A 278 -18.37 10.72 17.64
N VAL A 279 -17.77 11.90 17.59
CA VAL A 279 -16.35 12.11 17.25
C VAL A 279 -15.67 12.87 18.37
N VAL A 280 -14.58 12.31 18.89
CA VAL A 280 -13.80 12.88 20.00
C VAL A 280 -12.33 12.92 19.62
N ARG A 281 -11.66 14.02 19.92
CA ARG A 281 -10.20 14.15 19.85
C ARG A 281 -9.59 13.73 21.18
N ILE A 282 -8.58 12.87 21.13
CA ILE A 282 -7.83 12.40 22.30
C ILE A 282 -6.35 12.61 22.01
N ASP A 283 -5.60 13.13 22.98
CA ASP A 283 -4.14 13.14 22.91
C ASP A 283 -3.57 11.91 23.61
N LEU A 284 -2.79 11.11 22.88
CA LEU A 284 -2.12 9.92 23.41
C LEU A 284 -0.61 10.12 23.35
N GLU A 285 -0.03 10.65 24.42
CA GLU A 285 1.42 10.88 24.53
C GLU A 285 1.97 11.68 23.33
N GLY A 286 1.32 12.80 23.00
CA GLY A 286 1.70 13.65 21.85
C GLY A 286 1.32 13.08 20.48
N LEU A 287 0.53 12.01 20.43
CA LEU A 287 -0.16 11.56 19.22
C LEU A 287 -1.64 11.97 19.30
N PRO A 288 -2.04 13.10 18.68
CA PRO A 288 -3.44 13.47 18.63
C PRO A 288 -4.19 12.53 17.68
N VAL A 289 -5.24 11.89 18.20
CA VAL A 289 -6.10 10.96 17.47
C VAL A 289 -7.55 11.43 17.47
N ALA A 290 -8.27 11.12 16.39
CA ALA A 290 -9.71 11.28 16.32
C ALA A 290 -10.37 9.90 16.42
N VAL A 291 -11.26 9.73 17.39
CA VAL A 291 -12.03 8.51 17.60
C VAL A 291 -13.47 8.76 17.17
N LYS A 292 -13.90 8.03 16.13
CA LYS A 292 -15.26 8.06 15.61
C LYS A 292 -16.02 6.82 16.06
N ARG A 293 -16.98 7.00 16.97
CA ARG A 293 -17.89 5.96 17.47
C ARG A 293 -19.18 5.94 16.67
N TYR A 294 -19.51 4.79 16.10
CA TYR A 294 -20.76 4.55 15.37
C TYR A 294 -21.78 3.84 16.26
N ASN A 295 -22.92 4.50 16.48
CA ASN A 295 -24.01 3.96 17.30
C ASN A 295 -24.99 3.16 16.44
N LEU A 296 -25.49 2.04 16.96
CA LEU A 296 -26.58 1.28 16.34
C LEU A 296 -27.90 2.02 16.57
N LYS A 297 -28.49 2.59 15.51
CA LYS A 297 -29.72 3.36 15.65
C LYS A 297 -30.99 2.55 15.94
N ASN A 298 -31.09 1.24 15.62
CA ASN A 298 -32.32 0.46 15.78
C ASN A 298 -32.09 -1.08 15.84
N THR A 299 -32.64 -1.78 16.83
CA THR A 299 -32.54 -3.24 17.04
C THR A 299 -33.25 -4.07 15.96
N ARG A 300 -34.40 -3.61 15.43
CA ARG A 300 -35.08 -4.24 14.26
C ARG A 300 -34.31 -4.07 12.94
N HIS A 301 -33.38 -3.10 12.85
CA HIS A 301 -32.43 -2.98 11.73
C HIS A 301 -31.12 -3.78 11.94
N ALA A 302 -30.86 -4.27 13.16
CA ALA A 302 -29.65 -5.02 13.46
C ALA A 302 -29.69 -6.44 12.88
N LEU A 303 -30.86 -7.10 12.86
CA LEU A 303 -31.02 -8.44 12.29
C LEU A 303 -30.85 -8.48 10.76
N SER A 304 -31.41 -7.53 10.00
CA SER A 304 -31.26 -7.49 8.53
C SER A 304 -29.85 -7.07 8.06
N ARG A 305 -28.98 -6.65 9.00
CA ARG A 305 -27.61 -6.21 8.73
C ARG A 305 -26.53 -7.02 9.45
N ALA A 306 -26.87 -8.13 10.10
CA ALA A 306 -25.94 -8.98 10.86
C ALA A 306 -24.68 -9.38 10.05
N TRP A 307 -24.83 -9.51 8.73
CA TRP A 307 -23.80 -10.00 7.80
C TRP A 307 -23.05 -8.90 7.03
N ARG A 308 -23.41 -7.61 7.18
CA ARG A 308 -22.72 -6.50 6.47
C ARG A 308 -21.63 -5.88 7.35
N PRO A 309 -20.50 -5.43 6.78
CA PRO A 309 -19.49 -4.63 7.51
C PRO A 309 -20.07 -3.40 8.21
N SER A 310 -19.46 -2.89 9.30
CA SER A 310 -19.90 -1.64 9.96
C SER A 310 -19.52 -0.42 9.18
N ARG A 311 -20.12 0.71 9.54
CA ARG A 311 -19.71 2.02 9.03
C ARG A 311 -18.25 2.30 9.39
N ALA A 312 -17.79 1.86 10.57
CA ALA A 312 -16.39 1.93 10.95
C ALA A 312 -15.51 1.07 10.02
N TRP A 313 -15.93 -0.15 9.73
CA TRP A 313 -15.18 -1.06 8.85
C TRP A 313 -15.20 -0.62 7.39
N GLN A 314 -16.33 -0.12 6.90
CA GLN A 314 -16.42 0.51 5.59
C GLN A 314 -15.48 1.70 5.52
N SER A 315 -15.51 2.59 6.51
CA SER A 315 -14.60 3.74 6.57
C SER A 315 -13.13 3.30 6.64
N TRP A 316 -12.81 2.23 7.38
CA TRP A 316 -11.47 1.66 7.42
C TRP A 316 -11.02 1.22 6.02
N ILE A 317 -11.83 0.41 5.34
CA ILE A 317 -11.50 -0.09 4.00
C ILE A 317 -11.35 1.06 2.99
N GLU A 318 -12.25 2.04 3.02
CA GLU A 318 -12.20 3.16 2.09
C GLU A 318 -11.06 4.15 2.42
N ALA A 319 -10.76 4.40 3.70
CA ALA A 319 -9.58 5.19 4.09
C ALA A 319 -8.28 4.54 3.59
N GLN A 320 -8.18 3.21 3.70
CA GLN A 320 -7.04 2.46 3.16
C GLN A 320 -7.02 2.51 1.63
N ARG A 321 -8.17 2.45 0.96
CA ARG A 321 -8.26 2.62 -0.51
C ARG A 321 -7.78 4.00 -0.94
N LEU A 322 -8.21 5.07 -0.27
CA LEU A 322 -7.76 6.43 -0.57
C LEU A 322 -6.25 6.55 -0.35
N SER A 323 -5.74 6.02 0.76
CA SER A 323 -4.31 5.96 1.05
C SER A 323 -3.52 5.21 -0.03
N TYR A 324 -4.05 4.09 -0.55
CA TYR A 324 -3.45 3.33 -1.66
C TYR A 324 -3.30 4.16 -2.94
N TYR A 325 -4.27 5.05 -3.21
CA TYR A 325 -4.23 5.93 -4.38
C TYR A 325 -3.56 7.28 -4.13
N GLY A 326 -2.99 7.50 -2.93
CA GLY A 326 -2.42 8.78 -2.54
C GLY A 326 -3.47 9.91 -2.41
N ILE A 327 -4.75 9.57 -2.25
CA ILE A 327 -5.81 10.55 -2.03
C ILE A 327 -5.78 10.96 -0.55
N PRO A 328 -5.59 12.25 -0.22
CA PRO A 328 -5.45 12.67 1.17
C PRO A 328 -6.70 12.40 2.01
N THR A 329 -6.49 11.71 3.13
CA THR A 329 -7.47 11.42 4.17
C THR A 329 -6.70 11.24 5.48
N PRO A 330 -7.28 11.54 6.66
CA PRO A 330 -6.61 11.26 7.92
C PRO A 330 -6.22 9.79 8.02
N ARG A 331 -4.96 9.54 8.37
CA ARG A 331 -4.37 8.20 8.37
C ARG A 331 -5.13 7.28 9.34
N PRO A 332 -5.70 6.16 8.87
CA PRO A 332 -6.38 5.21 9.74
C PRO A 332 -5.35 4.43 10.58
N LEU A 333 -5.58 4.39 11.89
CA LEU A 333 -4.69 3.76 12.88
C LEU A 333 -5.28 2.48 13.45
N ALA A 334 -6.59 2.46 13.72
CA ALA A 334 -7.28 1.26 14.19
C ALA A 334 -8.77 1.25 13.80
N VAL A 335 -9.34 0.05 13.75
CA VAL A 335 -10.78 -0.18 13.70
C VAL A 335 -11.16 -1.26 14.71
N VAL A 336 -12.23 -1.01 15.46
CA VAL A 336 -12.80 -1.94 16.44
C VAL A 336 -14.26 -2.18 16.08
N GLU A 337 -14.65 -3.42 15.96
CA GLU A 337 -16.06 -3.83 15.83
C GLU A 337 -16.40 -4.78 16.96
N ARG A 338 -17.21 -4.32 17.93
CA ARG A 338 -17.78 -5.21 18.96
C ARG A 338 -18.95 -5.98 18.36
N ARG A 339 -19.05 -7.27 18.67
CA ARG A 339 -20.09 -8.19 18.22
C ARG A 339 -20.38 -9.23 19.32
N PHE A 340 -21.55 -9.86 19.26
CA PHE A 340 -21.85 -11.05 20.05
C PHE A 340 -22.35 -12.11 19.06
N GLY A 341 -21.45 -12.97 18.59
CA GLY A 341 -21.76 -13.85 17.45
C GLY A 341 -22.20 -13.04 16.20
N PRO A 342 -23.36 -13.32 15.58
CA PRO A 342 -23.85 -12.55 14.43
C PRO A 342 -24.42 -11.17 14.81
N LEU A 343 -24.68 -10.92 16.10
CA LEU A 343 -25.28 -9.67 16.56
C LEU A 343 -24.23 -8.57 16.64
N ARG A 344 -24.57 -7.42 16.07
CA ARG A 344 -23.65 -6.29 15.93
C ARG A 344 -23.72 -5.39 17.15
N GLY A 345 -22.56 -4.96 17.62
CA GLY A 345 -22.39 -3.97 18.68
C GLY A 345 -21.76 -2.66 18.17
N ARG A 346 -21.24 -1.87 19.11
CA ARG A 346 -20.58 -0.59 18.81
C ARG A 346 -19.35 -0.81 17.93
N ALA A 347 -19.08 0.17 17.06
CA ALA A 347 -17.91 0.15 16.21
C ALA A 347 -17.18 1.49 16.25
N TYR A 348 -15.86 1.45 16.17
CA TYR A 348 -14.97 2.59 16.35
C TYR A 348 -13.96 2.62 15.22
N LEU A 349 -13.70 3.82 14.70
CA LEU A 349 -12.58 4.10 13.82
C LEU A 349 -11.66 5.09 14.54
N VAL A 350 -10.37 4.79 14.58
CA VAL A 350 -9.33 5.67 15.12
C VAL A 350 -8.45 6.12 13.97
N THR A 351 -8.33 7.42 13.76
CA THR A 351 -7.40 8.03 12.80
C THR A 351 -6.46 8.98 13.53
N VAL A 352 -5.40 9.42 12.85
CA VAL A 352 -4.72 10.67 13.25
C VAL A 352 -5.77 11.79 13.27
N ALA A 353 -5.70 12.67 14.27
CA ALA A 353 -6.54 13.86 14.29
C ALA A 353 -6.03 14.85 13.23
N SER A 354 -6.94 15.31 12.37
CA SER A 354 -6.64 16.45 11.50
C SER A 354 -6.78 17.73 12.31
N GLU A 355 -5.85 18.66 12.14
CA GLU A 355 -5.93 20.01 12.73
C GLU A 355 -6.64 20.99 11.79
N GLY A 356 -7.08 20.51 10.63
CA GLY A 356 -7.67 21.33 9.59
C GLY A 356 -9.07 21.82 9.89
N ARG A 357 -9.40 22.99 9.35
CA ARG A 357 -10.76 23.56 9.36
C ARG A 357 -11.57 23.02 8.19
N SER A 358 -12.87 22.89 8.34
CA SER A 358 -13.69 22.42 7.22
C SER A 358 -13.79 23.47 6.11
N LEU A 359 -13.94 23.07 4.84
CA LEU A 359 -14.14 24.03 3.74
C LEU A 359 -15.36 24.91 3.98
N LEU A 360 -16.40 24.35 4.60
CA LEU A 360 -17.63 25.08 4.91
C LEU A 360 -17.36 26.25 5.85
N ASP A 361 -16.46 26.08 6.82
CA ASP A 361 -16.11 27.11 7.79
C ASP A 361 -15.00 28.05 7.28
N ALA A 362 -14.11 27.54 6.43
CA ALA A 362 -12.95 28.28 5.94
C ALA A 362 -13.27 29.17 4.73
N TRP A 363 -14.22 28.78 3.88
CA TRP A 363 -14.48 29.47 2.61
C TRP A 363 -15.74 30.34 2.67
N SER A 364 -15.60 31.59 2.23
CA SER A 364 -16.72 32.50 2.03
C SER A 364 -17.27 32.39 0.61
N ALA A 365 -18.59 32.56 0.44
CA ALA A 365 -19.23 32.52 -0.88
C ALA A 365 -18.75 33.64 -1.82
N ASP A 366 -18.45 34.82 -1.26
CA ASP A 366 -18.21 36.05 -2.03
C ASP A 366 -16.76 36.22 -2.50
N VAL A 367 -15.84 35.38 -2.02
CA VAL A 367 -14.41 35.49 -2.29
C VAL A 367 -13.86 34.14 -2.74
N LEU A 368 -13.04 34.16 -3.79
CA LEU A 368 -12.35 32.94 -4.21
C LEU A 368 -11.30 32.52 -3.18
N PRO A 369 -11.26 31.23 -2.80
CA PRO A 369 -10.23 30.73 -1.91
C PRO A 369 -8.82 30.88 -2.50
N PRO A 370 -7.78 30.78 -1.65
CA PRO A 370 -6.39 30.72 -2.09
C PRO A 370 -6.16 29.70 -3.21
N GLU A 371 -5.26 30.00 -4.14
CA GLU A 371 -5.03 29.18 -5.35
C GLU A 371 -4.50 27.78 -5.03
N ASP A 372 -3.65 27.66 -4.01
CA ASP A 372 -3.12 26.40 -3.51
C ASP A 372 -4.23 25.50 -2.97
N GLU A 373 -5.15 26.03 -2.15
CA GLU A 373 -6.30 25.28 -1.63
C GLU A 373 -7.26 24.84 -2.74
N ARG A 374 -7.52 25.73 -3.72
CA ARG A 374 -8.33 25.42 -4.90
C ARG A 374 -7.70 24.30 -5.72
N THR A 375 -6.39 24.39 -5.96
CA THR A 375 -5.61 23.38 -6.69
C THR A 375 -5.64 22.03 -5.95
N ALA A 376 -5.45 22.03 -4.64
CA ALA A 376 -5.51 20.83 -3.81
C ALA A 376 -6.89 20.16 -3.83
N LEU A 377 -7.98 20.93 -3.75
CA LEU A 377 -9.34 20.41 -3.87
C LEU A 377 -9.57 19.78 -5.25
N LEU A 378 -9.22 20.50 -6.32
CA LEU A 378 -9.42 20.01 -7.69
C LEU A 378 -8.60 18.75 -7.97
N ALA A 379 -7.35 18.69 -7.48
CA ALA A 379 -6.52 17.50 -7.57
C ALA A 379 -7.13 16.29 -6.86
N LEU A 380 -7.67 16.49 -5.65
CA LEU A 380 -8.36 15.44 -4.89
C LEU A 380 -9.61 14.94 -5.65
N LEU A 381 -10.45 15.86 -6.14
CA LEU A 381 -11.66 15.51 -6.89
C LEU A 381 -11.33 14.81 -8.21
N ALA A 382 -10.30 15.27 -8.92
CA ALA A 382 -9.81 14.61 -10.13
C ALA A 382 -9.32 13.18 -9.83
N ALA A 383 -8.64 12.95 -8.70
CA ALA A 383 -8.23 11.62 -8.28
C ALA A 383 -9.42 10.70 -7.96
N LEU A 384 -10.46 11.20 -7.25
CA LEU A 384 -11.69 10.44 -7.02
C LEU A 384 -12.36 10.05 -8.35
N ARG A 385 -12.40 10.98 -9.33
CA ARG A 385 -12.93 10.70 -10.68
C ARG A 385 -12.15 9.65 -11.43
N ARG A 386 -10.82 9.81 -11.48
CA ARG A 386 -9.91 8.86 -12.14
C ARG A 386 -10.12 7.43 -11.64
N PHE A 387 -10.29 7.26 -10.33
CA PHE A 387 -10.47 5.94 -9.72
C PHE A 387 -11.93 5.53 -9.54
N ARG A 388 -12.88 6.31 -10.07
CA ARG A 388 -14.33 6.08 -10.01
C ARG A 388 -14.85 5.89 -8.59
N ILE A 389 -14.37 6.72 -7.67
CA ILE A 389 -14.75 6.70 -6.26
C ILE A 389 -15.86 7.73 -6.06
N GLY A 390 -17.04 7.26 -5.64
CA GLY A 390 -18.11 8.11 -5.16
C GLY A 390 -18.01 8.24 -3.64
N HIS A 391 -18.13 9.45 -3.12
CA HIS A 391 -18.09 9.69 -1.67
C HIS A 391 -19.44 9.38 -1.02
N GLY A 392 -20.55 9.72 -1.69
CA GLY A 392 -21.92 9.49 -1.24
C GLY A 392 -22.47 10.56 -0.28
N ASP A 393 -21.58 11.34 0.35
CA ASP A 393 -21.93 12.47 1.22
C ASP A 393 -21.01 13.68 0.92
N LEU A 394 -20.74 13.98 -0.35
CA LEU A 394 -19.74 14.99 -0.72
C LEU A 394 -20.24 16.42 -0.43
N LYS A 395 -19.95 16.95 0.77
CA LYS A 395 -20.29 18.30 1.21
C LYS A 395 -19.05 19.01 1.73
N ALA A 396 -19.06 20.34 1.72
CA ALA A 396 -17.92 21.17 2.14
C ALA A 396 -17.42 20.84 3.56
N SER A 397 -18.31 20.49 4.48
CA SER A 397 -17.91 20.13 5.86
C SER A 397 -17.11 18.82 5.98
N ASN A 398 -17.06 18.01 4.91
CA ASN A 398 -16.34 16.73 4.89
C ASN A 398 -14.94 16.85 4.25
N PHE A 399 -14.54 18.06 3.92
CA PHE A 399 -13.18 18.39 3.49
C PHE A 399 -12.54 19.24 4.55
N LEU A 400 -11.33 18.87 4.98
CA LEU A 400 -10.55 19.62 5.96
C LEU A 400 -9.33 20.24 5.27
N ILE A 401 -9.05 21.51 5.53
CA ILE A 401 -7.83 22.18 5.06
C ILE A 401 -6.87 22.35 6.22
N ALA A 402 -5.64 21.86 6.03
CA ALA A 402 -4.49 22.18 6.86
C ALA A 402 -3.25 22.32 5.98
N ASP A 403 -2.45 23.37 6.18
CA ASP A 403 -1.16 23.58 5.51
C ASP A 403 -1.20 23.44 3.97
N GLY A 404 -2.20 24.04 3.33
CA GLY A 404 -2.39 23.98 1.87
C GLY A 404 -2.82 22.60 1.33
N ARG A 405 -3.12 21.64 2.21
CA ARG A 405 -3.63 20.30 1.84
C ARG A 405 -5.11 20.20 2.15
N VAL A 406 -5.84 19.55 1.26
CA VAL A 406 -7.26 19.20 1.46
C VAL A 406 -7.35 17.72 1.76
N GLU A 407 -7.89 17.35 2.92
CA GLU A 407 -8.16 15.98 3.33
C GLU A 407 -9.65 15.66 3.28
N LEU A 408 -10.01 14.46 2.80
CA LEU A 408 -11.38 13.98 2.79
C LEU A 408 -11.68 13.15 4.05
N ILE A 409 -12.82 13.42 4.70
CA ILE A 409 -13.28 12.69 5.89
C ILE A 409 -14.70 12.13 5.68
N ASP A 410 -15.19 11.35 6.65
CA ASP A 410 -16.53 10.76 6.65
C ASP A 410 -16.79 9.73 5.52
N LEU A 411 -15.88 8.75 5.43
CA LEU A 411 -15.84 7.76 4.34
C LEU A 411 -16.83 6.59 4.46
N ASP A 412 -17.84 6.68 5.33
CA ASP A 412 -18.71 5.54 5.62
C ASP A 412 -19.76 5.23 4.54
N ALA A 413 -20.02 6.20 3.65
CA ALA A 413 -20.83 6.03 2.44
C ALA A 413 -19.99 5.89 1.16
N THR A 414 -18.66 6.02 1.27
CA THR A 414 -17.74 6.00 0.14
C THR A 414 -17.69 4.61 -0.49
N CYS A 415 -17.60 4.55 -1.81
CA CYS A 415 -17.37 3.31 -2.53
C CYS A 415 -16.70 3.52 -3.88
N GLN A 416 -15.96 2.50 -4.32
CA GLN A 416 -15.42 2.43 -5.67
C GLN A 416 -16.39 1.75 -6.63
N HIS A 417 -16.68 2.39 -7.75
CA HIS A 417 -17.59 1.89 -8.78
C HIS A 417 -16.84 1.18 -9.90
N ARG A 418 -17.24 -0.07 -10.19
CA ARG A 418 -16.72 -0.83 -11.35
C ARG A 418 -17.36 -0.39 -12.67
N SER A 419 -18.62 0.01 -12.62
CA SER A 419 -19.40 0.46 -13.78
C SER A 419 -19.31 1.97 -13.90
N GLU A 420 -18.90 2.43 -15.08
CA GLU A 420 -18.83 3.85 -15.41
C GLU A 420 -20.19 4.53 -15.31
N TRP A 421 -21.26 3.90 -15.80
CA TRP A 421 -22.62 4.44 -15.67
C TRP A 421 -23.04 4.66 -14.21
N ARG A 422 -22.76 3.67 -13.32
CA ARG A 422 -23.06 3.81 -11.89
C ARG A 422 -22.22 4.92 -11.26
N TYR A 423 -20.96 5.04 -11.67
CA TYR A 423 -20.06 6.08 -11.23
C TYR A 423 -20.58 7.46 -11.62
N ARG A 424 -20.89 7.69 -12.90
CA ARG A 424 -21.41 8.98 -13.41
C ARG A 424 -22.63 9.43 -12.60
N ARG A 425 -23.57 8.52 -12.33
CA ARG A 425 -24.74 8.85 -11.50
C ARG A 425 -24.38 9.20 -10.05
N ALA A 426 -23.36 8.56 -9.46
CA ALA A 426 -22.88 8.91 -8.13
C ALA A 426 -22.17 10.27 -8.14
N TRP A 427 -21.29 10.52 -9.11
CA TRP A 427 -20.59 11.78 -9.32
C TRP A 427 -21.57 12.96 -9.44
N GLN A 428 -22.64 12.82 -10.23
CA GLN A 428 -23.62 13.91 -10.35
C GLN A 428 -24.26 14.29 -9.00
N ARG A 429 -24.58 13.30 -8.16
CA ARG A 429 -25.14 13.58 -6.83
C ARG A 429 -24.11 14.22 -5.91
N ASP A 430 -22.88 13.73 -5.93
CA ASP A 430 -21.77 14.28 -5.14
C ASP A 430 -21.43 15.72 -5.58
N ARG A 431 -21.34 15.98 -6.88
CA ARG A 431 -21.13 17.32 -7.47
C ARG A 431 -22.24 18.28 -7.07
N ALA A 432 -23.51 17.91 -7.27
CA ALA A 432 -24.65 18.76 -6.91
C ALA A 432 -24.66 19.06 -5.41
N ARG A 433 -24.32 18.08 -4.57
CA ARG A 433 -24.27 18.23 -3.12
C ARG A 433 -23.13 19.12 -2.65
N LEU A 434 -21.99 19.09 -3.33
CA LEU A 434 -20.86 19.98 -3.06
C LEU A 434 -21.20 21.43 -3.43
N LEU A 435 -21.78 21.66 -4.61
CA LEU A 435 -22.17 23.00 -5.07
C LEU A 435 -23.22 23.64 -4.17
N ALA A 436 -24.17 22.83 -3.64
CA ALA A 436 -25.23 23.31 -2.76
C ALA A 436 -24.76 23.87 -1.40
N ASN A 437 -23.45 23.83 -1.07
CA ASN A 437 -22.94 24.43 0.17
C ASN A 437 -22.84 25.96 0.09
N TRP A 438 -22.85 26.55 -1.12
CA TRP A 438 -22.77 28.00 -1.31
C TRP A 438 -23.90 28.51 -2.22
N PRO A 439 -24.36 29.78 -2.06
CA PRO A 439 -25.44 30.33 -2.88
C PRO A 439 -25.13 30.28 -4.37
N ALA A 440 -26.12 29.85 -5.17
CA ALA A 440 -26.02 29.86 -6.62
C ALA A 440 -25.75 31.28 -7.12
N GLY A 441 -24.80 31.43 -8.04
CA GLY A 441 -24.40 32.73 -8.61
C GLY A 441 -23.34 33.49 -7.79
N SER A 442 -22.96 32.99 -6.61
CA SER A 442 -21.79 33.53 -5.89
C SER A 442 -20.48 33.28 -6.67
N PRO A 443 -19.45 34.11 -6.49
CA PRO A 443 -18.14 33.89 -7.11
C PRO A 443 -17.58 32.49 -6.87
N LEU A 444 -17.67 31.98 -5.63
CA LEU A 444 -17.22 30.64 -5.28
C LEU A 444 -18.04 29.54 -5.97
N HIS A 445 -19.37 29.64 -5.95
CA HIS A 445 -20.22 28.66 -6.63
C HIS A 445 -19.94 28.62 -8.13
N THR A 446 -19.84 29.78 -8.78
CA THR A 446 -19.62 29.89 -10.24
C THR A 446 -18.28 29.28 -10.63
N TRP A 447 -17.20 29.67 -9.93
CA TRP A 447 -15.89 29.08 -10.16
C TRP A 447 -15.88 27.56 -9.96
N LEU A 448 -16.51 27.07 -8.88
CA LEU A 448 -16.54 25.64 -8.61
C LEU A 448 -17.40 24.87 -9.63
N ASP A 449 -18.53 25.41 -10.08
CA ASP A 449 -19.34 24.78 -11.14
C ASP A 449 -18.57 24.66 -12.46
N ASP A 450 -17.83 25.71 -12.83
CA ASP A 450 -17.02 25.76 -14.04
C ASP A 450 -15.80 24.82 -13.97
N ALA A 451 -15.14 24.77 -12.81
CA ALA A 451 -13.98 23.92 -12.60
C ALA A 451 -14.35 22.42 -12.50
N LEU A 452 -15.59 22.11 -12.11
CA LEU A 452 -16.03 20.72 -11.94
C LEU A 452 -16.68 20.16 -13.20
N PRO A 453 -16.09 19.13 -13.81
CA PRO A 453 -16.63 18.51 -15.01
C PRO A 453 -18.07 18.02 -14.81
N ARG A 454 -18.89 18.31 -15.83
CA ARG A 454 -20.32 18.03 -15.86
C ARG A 454 -20.65 16.58 -16.24
N GLU A 455 -19.68 15.79 -16.70
CA GLU A 455 -19.86 14.37 -17.07
C GLU A 455 -18.78 13.43 -16.50
#